data_AF-A0A821E853-F1
#
_entry.id   AF-A0A821E853-F1
#
_cell.length_a   1.000
_cell.length_b   1.000
_cell.length_c   1.000
_cell.angle_alpha   90.00
_cell.angle_beta   90.00
_cell.angle_gamma   90.00
#
_symmetry.space_group_name_H-M   'P 1'
#
loop_
_entity.id
_entity.type
_entity.pdbx_description
1 polymer ?
#
loop_
_entity_poly.entity_id
_entity_poly.type
_entity_poly.pdbx_seq_one_letter_code
_entity_poly.pdbx_strand_id
1 'polypeptide(L)'
;VSFCGISLHFLNEKLQLYVFILGCYPYDRENQNANQIRQFVDAKLLEYDLILDNNKFVVTDNENKMKSCFKESCTRIGCSIHYMNKQLEHCFTSDTLEKIPVNCDLVQEMFDYIRKIVSHMRRTHKQSKLPRKLQSYSDTRFNGAFRTMNVFLTVFDDLACVLDRTFLDDYTLIEKDLLEYVCSFLAPFEEAIEELSCDKRPTIYKVLPLRQYLINQCKIHADDHDGIRQIKNFISTRFQDVWVLQDIHYITTLLHPSFKNFDVNPNLQDKVINLVKNEIIKRQPSTSVLSKCFDLPKNDLKLSLNPYQELDEYMNLNVQINEVDDILLFWLTQKSKFPTLFSIVRDYDAVPASNTTVERLFSSSKYTVSDKLLLKTFDKKSVIEATATDTKRKITDPDKKSTDMSLQNQKQFRTSTTAKKLKKDEEDDIVIWDDDVQDKENDEF
;
A
#
# COMPACT_ATOMS: atom_id res chain seq x y z
N VAL A 1 -13.15 8.58 -17.74
CA VAL A 1 -13.08 7.13 -17.47
C VAL A 1 -12.54 6.93 -16.07
N SER A 2 -13.32 6.31 -15.18
CA SER A 2 -12.81 5.85 -13.87
C SER A 2 -12.18 4.47 -14.03
N PHE A 3 -11.37 4.03 -13.07
CA PHE A 3 -10.72 2.72 -13.11
C PHE A 3 -11.02 1.90 -11.87
N CYS A 4 -11.11 0.58 -12.04
CA CYS A 4 -11.22 -0.39 -10.96
C CYS A 4 -10.02 -1.33 -11.05
N GLY A 5 -9.14 -1.27 -10.07
CA GLY A 5 -8.00 -2.17 -9.96
C GLY A 5 -8.29 -3.25 -8.94
N ILE A 6 -7.92 -4.49 -9.26
CA ILE A 6 -8.13 -5.65 -8.40
C ILE A 6 -6.79 -6.39 -8.26
N SER A 7 -6.35 -6.59 -7.02
CA SER A 7 -5.19 -7.40 -6.69
C SER A 7 -5.58 -8.49 -5.69
N LEU A 8 -5.13 -9.72 -5.93
CA LEU A 8 -5.29 -10.86 -5.02
C LEU A 8 -4.02 -11.04 -4.20
N HIS A 9 -4.17 -11.16 -2.88
CA HIS A 9 -3.08 -11.37 -1.94
C HIS A 9 -3.31 -12.67 -1.18
N PHE A 10 -2.29 -13.54 -1.10
CA PHE A 10 -2.35 -14.75 -0.27
C PHE A 10 -0.95 -15.24 0.12
N LEU A 11 -0.88 -15.99 1.23
CA LEU A 11 0.30 -16.73 1.64
C LEU A 11 0.13 -18.21 1.27
N ASN A 12 1.14 -18.80 0.62
CA ASN A 12 1.14 -20.25 0.36
C ASN A 12 1.51 -21.06 1.62
N GLU A 13 1.56 -22.39 1.51
CA GLU A 13 1.90 -23.28 2.64
C GLU A 13 3.33 -23.10 3.20
N LYS A 14 4.21 -22.46 2.41
CA LYS A 14 5.59 -22.11 2.77
C LYS A 14 5.72 -20.66 3.27
N LEU A 15 4.58 -19.99 3.52
CA LEU A 15 4.50 -18.57 3.88
C LEU A 15 5.25 -17.65 2.92
N GLN A 16 5.15 -17.92 1.62
CA GLN A 16 5.56 -16.95 0.60
C GLN A 16 4.37 -16.08 0.24
N LEU A 17 4.52 -14.76 0.35
CA LEU A 17 3.47 -13.80 0.00
C LEU A 17 3.40 -13.64 -1.51
N TYR A 18 2.22 -13.87 -2.06
CA TYR A 18 1.92 -13.63 -3.47
C TYR A 18 0.96 -12.47 -3.62
N VAL A 19 1.31 -11.57 -4.54
CA VAL A 19 0.47 -10.43 -4.95
C VAL A 19 0.23 -10.54 -6.45
N PHE A 20 -0.98 -10.93 -6.82
CA PHE A 20 -1.39 -11.06 -8.21
C PHE A 20 -2.27 -9.88 -8.61
N ILE A 21 -1.82 -9.10 -9.57
CA ILE A 21 -2.67 -8.09 -10.20
C ILE A 21 -3.64 -8.81 -11.14
N LEU A 22 -4.91 -8.89 -10.73
CA LEU A 22 -5.96 -9.50 -11.57
C LEU A 22 -6.30 -8.57 -12.74
N GLY A 23 -6.27 -7.26 -12.53
CA GLY A 23 -6.34 -6.30 -13.62
C GLY A 23 -6.62 -4.86 -13.19
N CYS A 24 -6.45 -3.95 -14.15
CA CYS A 24 -6.90 -2.56 -14.09
C CYS A 24 -7.97 -2.39 -15.17
N TYR A 25 -9.22 -2.23 -14.74
CA TYR A 25 -10.37 -2.25 -15.64
C TYR A 25 -10.96 -0.85 -15.79
N PRO A 26 -11.22 -0.37 -17.03
CA PRO A 26 -12.00 0.83 -17.22
C PRO A 26 -13.41 0.61 -16.67
N TYR A 27 -13.86 1.54 -15.84
CA TYR A 27 -15.19 1.59 -15.26
C TYR A 27 -15.90 2.84 -15.76
N ASP A 28 -16.54 2.71 -16.92
CA ASP A 28 -17.21 3.80 -17.64
C ASP A 28 -18.74 3.70 -17.53
N ARG A 29 -19.25 3.41 -16.32
CA ARG A 29 -20.69 3.38 -16.06
C ARG A 29 -21.18 4.72 -15.54
N GLU A 30 -22.17 5.29 -16.22
CA GLU A 30 -22.81 6.59 -15.89
C GLU A 30 -23.33 6.65 -14.45
N ASN A 31 -23.73 5.51 -13.88
CA ASN A 31 -24.05 5.37 -12.47
C ASN A 31 -22.96 4.58 -11.74
N GLN A 32 -22.39 5.23 -10.72
CA GLN A 32 -21.35 4.67 -9.86
C GLN A 32 -21.91 4.40 -8.46
N ASN A 33 -23.11 3.82 -8.35
CA ASN A 33 -23.64 3.46 -7.03
C ASN A 33 -22.94 2.20 -6.49
N ALA A 34 -22.99 2.02 -5.17
CA ALA A 34 -22.25 0.95 -4.49
C ALA A 34 -22.59 -0.46 -5.02
N ASN A 35 -23.86 -0.72 -5.34
CA ASN A 35 -24.31 -2.04 -5.82
C ASN A 35 -23.75 -2.36 -7.21
N GLN A 36 -23.66 -1.38 -8.11
CA GLN A 36 -23.11 -1.58 -9.45
C GLN A 36 -21.61 -1.85 -9.41
N ILE A 37 -20.88 -1.17 -8.50
CA ILE A 37 -19.47 -1.44 -8.28
C ILE A 37 -19.29 -2.86 -7.75
N ARG A 38 -20.11 -3.28 -6.78
CA ARG A 38 -20.06 -4.64 -6.24
C ARG A 38 -20.28 -5.69 -7.33
N GLN A 39 -21.35 -5.53 -8.12
CA GLN A 39 -21.67 -6.43 -9.23
C GLN A 39 -20.53 -6.49 -10.26
N PHE A 40 -19.91 -5.35 -10.56
CA PHE A 40 -18.78 -5.30 -11.47
C PHE A 40 -17.56 -6.06 -10.93
N VAL A 41 -17.21 -5.83 -9.66
CA VAL A 41 -16.09 -6.53 -9.01
C VAL A 41 -16.37 -8.03 -8.94
N ASP A 42 -17.57 -8.45 -8.54
CA ASP A 42 -17.96 -9.86 -8.49
C ASP A 42 -17.88 -10.51 -9.88
N ALA A 43 -18.34 -9.83 -10.94
CA ALA A 43 -18.21 -10.32 -12.30
C ALA A 43 -16.73 -10.48 -12.73
N LYS A 44 -15.86 -9.56 -12.32
CA LYS A 44 -14.41 -9.65 -12.61
C LYS A 44 -13.71 -10.74 -11.82
N LEU A 45 -14.11 -10.99 -10.58
CA LEU A 45 -13.59 -12.09 -9.78
C LEU A 45 -14.04 -13.44 -10.36
N LEU A 46 -15.27 -13.53 -10.84
CA LEU A 46 -15.81 -14.75 -11.46
C LEU A 46 -15.06 -15.15 -12.74
N GLU A 47 -14.46 -14.21 -13.48
CA GLU A 47 -13.56 -14.53 -14.62
C GLU A 47 -12.33 -15.37 -14.21
N TYR A 48 -12.00 -15.42 -12.92
CA TYR A 48 -10.90 -16.20 -12.33
C TYR A 48 -11.41 -17.31 -11.40
N ASP A 49 -12.69 -17.66 -11.46
CA ASP A 49 -13.36 -18.61 -10.56
C ASP A 49 -13.26 -18.20 -9.07
N LEU A 50 -13.18 -16.89 -8.80
CA LEU A 50 -13.13 -16.33 -7.45
C LEU A 50 -14.48 -15.75 -7.04
N ILE A 51 -14.87 -15.97 -5.78
CA ILE A 51 -16.11 -15.46 -5.19
C ILE A 51 -15.81 -14.84 -3.83
N LEU A 52 -16.32 -13.64 -3.57
CA LEU A 52 -16.27 -13.02 -2.24
C LEU A 52 -17.29 -13.67 -1.31
N ASP A 53 -16.82 -14.12 -0.16
CA ASP A 53 -17.65 -14.64 0.94
C ASP A 53 -17.13 -14.11 2.29
N ASN A 54 -17.82 -14.47 3.38
CA ASN A 54 -17.50 -13.99 4.72
C ASN A 54 -16.11 -14.42 5.24
N ASN A 55 -15.44 -15.37 4.57
CA ASN A 55 -14.11 -15.82 4.94
C ASN A 55 -13.00 -15.04 4.22
N LYS A 56 -13.36 -14.15 3.29
CA LYS A 56 -12.41 -13.34 2.52
C LYS A 56 -12.38 -11.90 3.01
N PHE A 57 -11.17 -11.35 2.97
CA PHE A 57 -10.92 -9.95 3.28
C PHE A 57 -10.85 -9.12 2.00
N VAL A 58 -11.40 -7.91 2.06
CA VAL A 58 -11.31 -6.94 0.97
C VAL A 58 -10.78 -5.63 1.53
N VAL A 59 -9.65 -5.15 1.01
CA VAL A 59 -9.03 -3.89 1.42
C VAL A 59 -9.37 -2.82 0.40
N THR A 60 -10.02 -1.74 0.82
CA THR A 60 -10.37 -0.61 -0.05
C THR A 60 -10.09 0.73 0.63
N ASP A 61 -10.14 1.83 -0.13
CA ASP A 61 -10.17 3.17 0.44
C ASP A 61 -11.35 3.36 1.42
N ASN A 62 -11.38 4.50 2.10
CA ASN A 62 -12.35 4.75 3.16
C ASN A 62 -13.52 5.63 2.70
N GLU A 63 -13.75 5.74 1.40
CA GLU A 63 -14.90 6.45 0.88
C GLU A 63 -16.21 5.75 1.27
N ASN A 64 -17.26 6.54 1.52
CA ASN A 64 -18.58 6.02 1.90
C ASN A 64 -19.14 5.05 0.85
N LYS A 65 -18.80 5.28 -0.42
CA LYS A 65 -19.19 4.40 -1.53
C LYS A 65 -18.54 3.02 -1.42
N MET A 66 -17.23 2.95 -1.15
CA MET A 66 -16.53 1.67 -0.96
C MET A 66 -16.95 0.95 0.30
N LYS A 67 -17.18 1.68 1.40
CA LYS A 67 -17.77 1.13 2.62
C LYS A 67 -19.14 0.49 2.37
N SER A 68 -20.01 1.15 1.60
CA SER A 68 -21.32 0.61 1.24
C SER A 68 -21.23 -0.59 0.30
N CYS A 69 -20.27 -0.60 -0.63
CA CYS A 69 -20.09 -1.65 -1.63
C CYS A 69 -19.72 -3.01 -1.02
N PHE A 70 -18.87 -2.99 0.01
CA PHE A 70 -18.32 -4.19 0.65
C PHE A 70 -18.84 -4.38 2.08
N LYS A 71 -20.04 -3.87 2.37
CA LYS A 71 -20.67 -3.98 3.69
C LYS A 71 -21.09 -5.41 4.02
N GLU A 72 -21.47 -6.19 3.00
CA GLU A 72 -22.07 -7.52 3.14
C GLU A 72 -21.29 -8.57 2.35
N SER A 73 -21.40 -9.83 2.77
CA SER A 73 -20.84 -11.01 2.07
C SER A 73 -19.31 -11.02 1.93
N CYS A 74 -18.60 -10.24 2.73
CA CYS A 74 -17.13 -10.25 2.90
C CYS A 74 -16.72 -9.43 4.13
N THR A 75 -15.45 -9.54 4.54
CA THR A 75 -14.89 -8.71 5.62
C THR A 75 -14.08 -7.55 5.02
N ARG A 76 -14.63 -6.33 5.05
CA ARG A 76 -13.94 -5.14 4.53
C ARG A 76 -12.97 -4.55 5.55
N ILE A 77 -11.71 -4.41 5.16
CA ILE A 77 -10.69 -3.65 5.89
C ILE A 77 -10.49 -2.29 5.23
N GLY A 78 -10.44 -1.24 6.04
CA GLY A 78 -10.13 0.11 5.55
C GLY A 78 -8.64 0.32 5.35
N CYS A 79 -8.24 0.92 4.23
CA CYS A 79 -6.85 1.28 3.98
C CYS A 79 -6.32 2.23 5.07
N SER A 80 -5.30 1.81 5.82
CA SER A 80 -4.70 2.60 6.89
C SER A 80 -3.99 3.85 6.36
N ILE A 81 -3.36 3.73 5.19
CA ILE A 81 -2.68 4.84 4.52
C ILE A 81 -3.67 5.92 4.08
N HIS A 82 -4.84 5.53 3.56
CA HIS A 82 -5.88 6.49 3.20
C HIS A 82 -6.44 7.20 4.44
N TYR A 83 -6.59 6.50 5.58
CA TYR A 83 -6.97 7.15 6.84
C TYR A 83 -5.97 8.24 7.23
N MET A 84 -4.67 7.90 7.30
CA MET A 84 -3.62 8.84 7.68
C MET A 84 -3.54 10.03 6.73
N ASN A 85 -3.34 9.77 5.44
CA ASN A 85 -3.13 10.81 4.44
C ASN A 85 -4.25 11.83 4.40
N LYS A 86 -5.50 11.36 4.45
CA LYS A 86 -6.65 12.26 4.41
C LYS A 86 -6.66 13.22 5.61
N GLN A 87 -6.30 12.74 6.81
CA GLN A 87 -6.26 13.64 7.97
C GLN A 87 -5.08 14.61 7.88
N LEU A 88 -3.90 14.14 7.44
CA LEU A 88 -2.75 15.00 7.24
C LEU A 88 -3.05 16.10 6.20
N GLU A 89 -3.68 15.74 5.09
CA GLU A 89 -4.12 16.69 4.06
C GLU A 89 -5.03 17.77 4.64
N HIS A 90 -6.03 17.38 5.43
CA HIS A 90 -6.95 18.33 6.03
C HIS A 90 -6.26 19.38 6.91
N CYS A 91 -5.14 19.04 7.57
CA CYS A 91 -4.35 20.02 8.33
C CYS A 91 -3.87 21.19 7.46
N PHE A 92 -3.68 20.99 6.16
CA PHE A 92 -3.08 21.98 5.27
C PHE A 92 -4.06 22.59 4.26
N THR A 93 -5.20 21.94 3.99
CA THR A 93 -6.08 22.33 2.87
C THR A 93 -7.52 22.63 3.25
N SER A 94 -7.93 22.32 4.49
CA SER A 94 -9.35 22.32 4.87
C SER A 94 -9.61 23.23 6.07
N ASP A 95 -10.46 24.25 5.88
CA ASP A 95 -10.88 25.11 6.99
C ASP A 95 -11.84 24.40 7.95
N THR A 96 -12.72 23.56 7.40
CA THR A 96 -13.78 22.85 8.15
C THR A 96 -14.00 21.43 7.65
N LEU A 97 -14.37 20.53 8.56
CA LEU A 97 -14.76 19.15 8.29
C LEU A 97 -16.05 18.84 9.03
N GLU A 98 -17.09 18.41 8.31
CA GLU A 98 -18.39 18.10 8.93
C GLU A 98 -18.93 19.26 9.79
N LYS A 99 -18.65 20.50 9.38
CA LYS A 99 -18.97 21.77 10.08
C LYS A 99 -18.16 22.02 11.37
N ILE A 100 -17.13 21.23 11.63
CA ILE A 100 -16.18 21.42 12.73
C ILE A 100 -14.92 22.09 12.17
N PRO A 101 -14.41 23.18 12.77
CA PRO A 101 -13.20 23.82 12.27
C PRO A 101 -11.96 22.95 12.52
N VAL A 102 -11.03 22.95 11.56
CA VAL A 102 -9.76 22.21 11.64
C VAL A 102 -8.74 22.94 12.54
N ASN A 103 -8.80 24.28 12.59
CA ASN A 103 -7.96 25.16 13.42
C ASN A 103 -6.45 24.92 13.22
N CYS A 104 -6.01 24.85 11.96
CA CYS A 104 -4.60 24.69 11.58
C CYS A 104 -4.09 25.91 10.80
N ASP A 105 -4.62 27.10 11.11
CA ASP A 105 -4.49 28.31 10.30
C ASP A 105 -3.04 28.67 9.98
N LEU A 106 -2.11 28.53 10.94
CA LEU A 106 -0.70 28.90 10.76
C LEU A 106 -0.01 28.03 9.69
N VAL A 107 -0.29 26.73 9.71
CA VAL A 107 0.33 25.79 8.78
C VAL A 107 -0.38 25.77 7.43
N GLN A 108 -1.68 26.10 7.41
CA GLN A 108 -2.46 26.31 6.18
C GLN A 108 -1.96 27.55 5.44
N GLU A 109 -1.80 28.68 6.12
CA GLU A 109 -1.29 29.91 5.53
C GLU A 109 0.14 29.72 4.99
N MET A 110 1.03 29.12 5.79
CA MET A 110 2.38 28.77 5.35
C MET A 110 2.35 27.89 4.09
N PHE A 111 1.52 26.84 4.08
CA PHE A 111 1.42 25.93 2.94
C PHE A 111 0.87 26.64 1.69
N ASP A 112 -0.03 27.61 1.84
CA ASP A 112 -0.56 28.42 0.74
C ASP A 112 0.52 29.26 0.07
N TYR A 113 1.40 29.92 0.84
CA TYR A 113 2.55 30.63 0.28
C TYR A 113 3.49 29.68 -0.48
N ILE A 114 3.79 28.51 0.10
CA ILE A 114 4.62 27.48 -0.55
C ILE A 114 3.99 27.06 -1.90
N ARG A 115 2.69 26.75 -1.93
CA ARG A 115 1.99 26.36 -3.16
C ARG A 115 2.03 27.45 -4.24
N LYS A 116 1.83 28.72 -3.86
CA LYS A 116 1.92 29.87 -4.78
C LYS A 116 3.31 29.97 -5.39
N ILE A 117 4.35 29.91 -4.56
CA ILE A 117 5.75 30.02 -4.98
C ILE A 117 6.13 28.85 -5.90
N VAL A 118 5.82 27.60 -5.51
CA VAL A 118 6.10 26.41 -6.33
C VAL A 118 5.41 26.53 -7.70
N SER A 119 4.14 26.94 -7.72
CA SER A 119 3.39 27.12 -8.96
C SER A 119 3.97 28.20 -9.86
N HIS A 120 4.47 29.30 -9.28
CA HIS A 120 5.15 30.37 -10.02
C HIS A 120 6.49 29.92 -10.61
N MET A 121 7.32 29.24 -9.81
CA MET A 121 8.62 28.73 -10.24
C MET A 121 8.53 27.74 -11.40
N ARG A 122 7.45 26.94 -11.43
CA ARG A 122 7.14 26.04 -12.54
C ARG A 122 6.69 26.79 -13.80
N ARG A 123 5.72 27.70 -13.67
CA ARG A 123 5.19 28.49 -14.80
C ARG A 123 6.25 29.36 -15.48
N THR A 124 7.24 29.83 -14.72
CA THR A 124 8.34 30.66 -15.24
C THR A 124 9.58 29.85 -15.65
N HIS A 125 9.53 28.52 -15.56
CA HIS A 125 10.64 27.60 -15.84
C HIS A 125 11.92 27.88 -15.03
N LYS A 126 11.81 28.61 -13.92
CA LYS A 126 12.94 29.00 -13.07
C LYS A 126 13.41 27.92 -12.10
N GLN A 127 12.62 26.86 -11.92
CA GLN A 127 13.04 25.69 -11.13
C GLN A 127 14.34 25.03 -11.63
N SER A 128 14.71 25.26 -12.89
CA SER A 128 15.99 24.82 -13.49
C SER A 128 17.22 25.49 -12.84
N LYS A 129 17.03 26.61 -12.14
CA LYS A 129 18.08 27.37 -11.45
C LYS A 129 18.28 26.92 -9.99
N LEU A 130 17.45 25.99 -9.51
CA LEU A 130 17.56 25.44 -8.15
C LEU A 130 18.37 24.14 -8.16
N PRO A 131 19.06 23.80 -7.07
CA PRO A 131 19.83 22.56 -6.99
C PRO A 131 18.93 21.31 -7.01
N ARG A 132 17.65 21.46 -6.62
CA ARG A 132 16.65 20.41 -6.65
C ARG A 132 15.35 20.92 -7.27
N LYS A 133 14.72 20.11 -8.12
CA LYS A 133 13.41 20.43 -8.69
C LYS A 133 12.35 20.45 -7.59
N LEU A 134 11.58 21.53 -7.53
CA LEU A 134 10.42 21.65 -6.64
C LEU A 134 9.35 20.62 -7.01
N GLN A 135 8.75 20.01 -5.99
CA GLN A 135 7.63 19.09 -6.17
C GLN A 135 6.31 19.85 -6.05
N SER A 136 5.44 19.69 -7.04
CA SER A 136 4.08 20.21 -6.96
C SER A 136 3.24 19.34 -6.05
N TYR A 137 2.44 20.01 -5.23
CA TYR A 137 1.38 19.35 -4.49
C TYR A 137 0.36 18.72 -5.46
N SER A 138 -0.07 17.51 -5.12
CA SER A 138 -1.16 16.82 -5.79
C SER A 138 -1.96 16.06 -4.75
N ASP A 139 -3.25 16.35 -4.68
CA ASP A 139 -4.24 15.70 -3.82
C ASP A 139 -4.32 14.18 -4.09
N THR A 140 -3.86 13.75 -5.28
CA THR A 140 -3.91 12.34 -5.71
C THR A 140 -2.73 11.49 -5.23
N ARG A 141 -1.71 12.08 -4.59
CA ARG A 141 -0.52 11.38 -4.13
C ARG A 141 -0.47 11.33 -2.61
N PHE A 142 -0.25 10.16 -2.06
CA PHE A 142 0.09 10.01 -0.65
C PHE A 142 1.29 10.90 -0.28
N ASN A 143 1.17 11.59 0.86
CA ASN A 143 2.15 12.54 1.38
C ASN A 143 2.50 13.74 0.49
N GLY A 144 1.61 14.12 -0.44
CA GLY A 144 1.87 15.24 -1.36
C GLY A 144 2.30 16.52 -0.64
N ALA A 145 1.66 16.86 0.49
CA ALA A 145 1.98 18.07 1.27
C ALA A 145 3.37 17.99 1.92
N PHE A 146 3.68 16.90 2.63
CA PHE A 146 5.00 16.69 3.25
C PHE A 146 6.11 16.72 2.20
N ARG A 147 5.99 15.96 1.11
CA ARG A 147 7.02 15.89 0.08
C ARG A 147 7.27 17.24 -0.60
N THR A 148 6.20 18.01 -0.83
CA THR A 148 6.29 19.40 -1.34
C THR A 148 7.07 20.28 -0.37
N MET A 149 6.69 20.30 0.91
CA MET A 149 7.33 21.12 1.93
C MET A 149 8.78 20.70 2.20
N ASN A 150 9.07 19.41 2.27
CA ASN A 150 10.41 18.89 2.51
C ASN A 150 11.37 19.26 1.37
N VAL A 151 10.95 19.11 0.11
CA VAL A 151 11.76 19.56 -1.03
C VAL A 151 11.91 21.09 -1.04
N PHE A 152 10.83 21.83 -0.75
CA PHE A 152 10.88 23.28 -0.65
C PHE A 152 11.88 23.75 0.41
N LEU A 153 11.90 23.10 1.57
CA LEU A 153 12.85 23.36 2.66
C LEU A 153 14.30 23.17 2.21
N THR A 154 14.59 22.11 1.43
CA THR A 154 15.96 21.85 0.95
C THR A 154 16.51 22.91 0.01
N VAL A 155 15.65 23.73 -0.60
CA VAL A 155 16.05 24.81 -1.53
C VAL A 155 15.67 26.19 -0.99
N PHE A 156 15.25 26.29 0.28
CA PHE A 156 14.67 27.50 0.85
C PHE A 156 15.58 28.71 0.67
N ASP A 157 16.85 28.58 1.05
CA ASP A 157 17.81 29.69 1.00
C ASP A 157 18.17 30.09 -0.45
N ASP A 158 18.10 29.14 -1.40
CA ASP A 158 18.36 29.41 -2.82
C ASP A 158 17.20 30.18 -3.49
N LEU A 159 15.97 30.02 -3.00
CA LEU A 159 14.77 30.65 -3.58
C LEU A 159 14.88 32.17 -3.60
N ALA A 160 15.45 32.78 -2.55
CA ALA A 160 15.61 34.23 -2.45
C ALA A 160 16.38 34.83 -3.63
N CYS A 161 17.32 34.09 -4.22
CA CYS A 161 18.11 34.54 -5.38
C CYS A 161 17.40 34.33 -6.73
N VAL A 162 16.39 33.47 -6.79
CA VAL A 162 15.75 33.05 -8.04
C VAL A 162 14.36 33.67 -8.23
N LEU A 163 13.68 33.97 -7.12
CA LEU A 163 12.32 34.51 -7.13
C LEU A 163 12.24 35.92 -7.74
N ASP A 164 11.10 36.20 -8.36
CA ASP A 164 10.76 37.56 -8.79
C ASP A 164 10.41 38.42 -7.59
N ARG A 165 10.62 39.75 -7.71
CA ARG A 165 10.29 40.70 -6.65
C ARG A 165 8.86 40.57 -6.13
N THR A 166 7.91 40.24 -7.01
CA THR A 166 6.50 40.07 -6.66
C THR A 166 6.21 38.87 -5.74
N PHE A 167 7.09 37.86 -5.69
CA PHE A 167 6.94 36.68 -4.82
C PHE A 167 7.92 36.68 -3.65
N LEU A 168 8.75 37.72 -3.50
CA LEU A 168 9.61 37.88 -2.34
C LEU A 168 8.79 38.15 -1.08
N ASP A 169 7.70 38.93 -1.18
CA ASP A 169 6.82 39.19 -0.04
C ASP A 169 6.20 37.88 0.49
N ASP A 170 5.60 37.07 -0.38
CA ASP A 170 5.09 35.73 -0.04
C ASP A 170 6.18 34.84 0.58
N TYR A 171 7.40 34.88 0.06
CA TYR A 171 8.53 34.11 0.61
C TYR A 171 8.93 34.59 2.01
N THR A 172 8.94 35.89 2.27
CA THR A 172 9.30 36.44 3.59
C THR A 172 8.26 36.17 4.68
N LEU A 173 7.02 35.86 4.29
CA LEU A 173 5.96 35.46 5.23
C LEU A 173 6.08 34.00 5.70
N ILE A 174 6.94 33.21 5.06
CA ILE A 174 7.18 31.82 5.47
C ILE A 174 8.18 31.81 6.63
N GLU A 175 7.71 31.44 7.83
CA GLU A 175 8.60 31.10 8.94
C GLU A 175 9.35 29.80 8.65
N LYS A 176 10.65 29.92 8.36
CA LYS A 176 11.52 28.78 8.09
C LYS A 176 11.55 27.79 9.26
N ASP A 177 11.61 28.28 10.49
CA ASP A 177 11.61 27.44 11.70
C ASP A 177 10.32 26.61 11.80
N LEU A 178 9.15 27.22 11.54
CA LEU A 178 7.87 26.49 11.49
C LEU A 178 7.88 25.44 10.38
N LEU A 179 8.41 25.76 9.19
CA LEU A 179 8.54 24.80 8.10
C LEU A 179 9.43 23.61 8.49
N GLU A 180 10.55 23.85 9.16
CA GLU A 180 11.46 22.82 9.69
C GLU A 180 10.75 21.94 10.73
N TYR A 181 10.04 22.55 11.68
CA TYR A 181 9.26 21.81 12.67
C TYR A 181 8.16 20.95 12.03
N VAL A 182 7.44 21.49 11.04
CA VAL A 182 6.38 20.74 10.33
C VAL A 182 6.98 19.57 9.55
N CYS A 183 8.10 19.77 8.83
CA CYS A 183 8.77 18.68 8.13
C CYS A 183 9.26 17.60 9.11
N SER A 184 9.88 17.99 10.22
CA SER A 184 10.33 17.05 11.24
C SER A 184 9.16 16.29 11.88
N PHE A 185 8.02 16.95 12.12
CA PHE A 185 6.83 16.33 12.69
C PHE A 185 6.16 15.34 11.72
N LEU A 186 6.17 15.62 10.42
CA LEU A 186 5.55 14.78 9.40
C LEU A 186 6.43 13.59 8.98
N ALA A 187 7.75 13.63 9.20
CA ALA A 187 8.66 12.56 8.79
C ALA A 187 8.26 11.16 9.32
N PRO A 188 7.91 10.98 10.62
CA PRO A 188 7.44 9.69 11.13
C PRO A 188 6.16 9.17 10.45
N PHE A 189 5.32 10.06 9.92
CA PHE A 189 4.11 9.68 9.18
C PHE A 189 4.46 9.18 7.77
N GLU A 190 5.44 9.80 7.09
CA GLU A 190 5.95 9.28 5.81
C GLU A 190 6.54 7.88 6.02
N GLU A 191 7.39 7.69 7.02
CA GLU A 191 8.00 6.39 7.35
C GLU A 191 6.91 5.32 7.58
N ALA A 192 5.88 5.63 8.37
CA ALA A 192 4.77 4.72 8.61
C ALA A 192 3.97 4.41 7.32
N ILE A 193 3.81 5.38 6.43
CA ILE A 193 3.14 5.18 5.13
C ILE A 193 3.98 4.29 4.23
N GLU A 194 5.30 4.47 4.17
CA GLU A 194 6.20 3.62 3.42
C GLU A 194 6.15 2.17 3.92
N GLU A 195 6.23 1.97 5.24
CA GLU A 195 6.13 0.67 5.88
C GLU A 195 4.81 -0.07 5.57
N LEU A 196 3.68 0.64 5.62
CA LEU A 196 2.36 0.08 5.31
C LEU A 196 2.08 -0.04 3.81
N SER A 197 2.95 0.52 2.95
CA SER A 197 2.86 0.43 1.48
C SER A 197 3.54 -0.82 0.92
N CYS A 198 4.31 -1.53 1.74
CA CYS A 198 5.00 -2.75 1.33
C CYS A 198 4.01 -3.84 0.91
N ASP A 199 4.31 -4.48 -0.22
CA ASP A 199 3.55 -5.62 -0.77
C ASP A 199 4.38 -6.90 -0.89
N LYS A 200 5.64 -6.85 -0.44
CA LYS A 200 6.56 -8.01 -0.42
C LYS A 200 6.61 -8.70 0.95
N ARG A 201 6.09 -8.04 1.99
CA ARG A 201 6.05 -8.54 3.38
C ARG A 201 4.68 -8.23 3.98
N PRO A 202 4.23 -9.00 4.99
CA PRO A 202 3.00 -8.67 5.72
C PRO A 202 3.07 -7.28 6.35
N THR A 203 1.96 -6.56 6.32
CA THR A 203 1.88 -5.17 6.83
C THR A 203 0.78 -4.97 7.86
N ILE A 204 -0.25 -5.83 7.89
CA ILE A 204 -1.42 -5.63 8.76
C ILE A 204 -1.08 -5.61 10.26
N TYR A 205 -0.13 -6.45 10.70
CA TYR A 205 0.32 -6.51 12.09
C TYR A 205 1.00 -5.22 12.56
N LYS A 206 1.50 -4.40 11.62
CA LYS A 206 2.18 -3.12 11.90
C LYS A 206 1.20 -1.98 12.18
N VAL A 207 -0.07 -2.12 11.78
CA VAL A 207 -1.06 -1.03 11.86
C VAL A 207 -1.29 -0.57 13.30
N LEU A 208 -1.54 -1.49 14.23
CA LEU A 208 -1.78 -1.14 15.63
C LEU A 208 -0.55 -0.47 16.29
N PRO A 209 0.67 -1.04 16.23
CA PRO A 209 1.84 -0.40 16.84
C PRO A 209 2.18 0.94 16.19
N LEU A 210 2.13 1.06 14.86
CA LEU A 210 2.38 2.33 14.17
C LEU A 210 1.34 3.39 14.52
N ARG A 211 0.05 3.03 14.57
CA ARG A 211 -1.00 3.95 15.00
C ARG A 211 -0.73 4.49 16.40
N GLN A 212 -0.36 3.63 17.34
CA GLN A 212 -0.07 4.05 18.71
C GLN A 212 1.20 4.90 18.80
N TYR A 213 2.23 4.56 18.03
CA TYR A 213 3.45 5.36 17.90
C TYR A 213 3.14 6.77 17.38
N LEU A 214 2.37 6.90 16.30
CA LEU A 214 1.99 8.19 15.73
C LEU A 214 1.12 9.01 16.68
N ILE A 215 0.17 8.39 17.39
CA ILE A 215 -0.62 9.07 18.43
C ILE A 215 0.30 9.60 19.54
N ASN A 216 1.34 8.86 19.91
CA ASN A 216 2.33 9.32 20.88
C ASN A 216 3.15 10.52 20.36
N GLN A 217 3.45 10.58 19.06
CA GLN A 217 4.08 11.76 18.44
C GLN A 217 3.19 13.01 18.48
N CYS A 218 1.87 12.83 18.58
CA CYS A 218 0.92 13.93 18.71
C CYS A 218 0.75 14.46 20.14
N LYS A 219 1.55 13.97 21.12
CA LYS A 219 1.54 14.55 22.47
C LYS A 219 2.10 15.97 22.42
N ILE A 220 1.36 16.88 23.04
CA ILE A 220 1.71 18.30 23.07
C ILE A 220 2.71 18.57 24.18
N HIS A 221 3.75 19.32 23.85
CA HIS A 221 4.78 19.79 24.76
C HIS A 221 4.69 21.31 24.91
N ALA A 222 5.18 21.83 26.04
CA ALA A 222 5.07 23.25 26.37
C ALA A 222 5.88 24.15 25.41
N ASP A 223 6.96 23.60 24.87
CA ASP A 223 7.90 24.20 23.93
C ASP A 223 7.52 24.01 22.46
N ASP A 224 6.42 23.30 22.15
CA ASP A 224 5.94 23.16 20.78
C ASP A 224 5.61 24.54 20.17
N HIS A 225 5.94 24.75 18.91
CA HIS A 225 5.46 25.91 18.16
C HIS A 225 3.92 25.90 18.05
N ASP A 226 3.27 27.06 17.97
CA ASP A 226 1.80 27.14 17.89
C ASP A 226 1.21 26.35 16.71
N GLY A 227 1.83 26.45 15.53
CA GLY A 227 1.45 25.65 14.36
C GLY A 227 1.58 24.14 14.58
N ILE A 228 2.56 23.69 15.37
CA ILE A 228 2.72 22.27 15.74
C ILE A 228 1.65 21.86 16.74
N ARG A 229 1.35 22.70 17.74
CA ARG A 229 0.24 22.45 18.67
C ARG A 229 -1.09 22.30 17.94
N GLN A 230 -1.35 23.13 16.92
CA GLN A 230 -2.55 23.05 16.08
C GLN A 230 -2.66 21.69 15.37
N ILE A 231 -1.61 21.30 14.63
CA ILE A 231 -1.58 20.01 13.93
C ILE A 231 -1.73 18.84 14.92
N LYS A 232 -0.97 18.83 16.02
CA LYS A 232 -1.01 17.76 17.04
C LYS A 232 -2.39 17.61 17.66
N ASN A 233 -3.05 18.71 18.03
CA ASN A 233 -4.42 18.70 18.55
C ASN A 233 -5.40 18.08 17.55
N PHE A 234 -5.31 18.49 16.29
CA PHE A 234 -6.19 17.99 15.25
C PHE A 234 -5.98 16.49 15.00
N ILE A 235 -4.75 16.05 14.76
CA ILE A 235 -4.44 14.65 14.43
C ILE A 235 -4.76 13.71 15.59
N SER A 236 -4.35 14.06 16.81
CA SER A 236 -4.57 13.21 18.00
C SER A 236 -6.06 12.93 18.25
N THR A 237 -6.92 13.93 18.03
CA THR A 237 -8.37 13.78 18.11
C THR A 237 -8.89 12.92 16.97
N ARG A 238 -8.57 13.29 15.72
CA ARG A 238 -9.17 12.69 14.52
C ARG A 238 -8.76 11.23 14.34
N PHE A 239 -7.52 10.86 14.65
CA PHE A 239 -7.05 9.46 14.56
C PHE A 239 -7.80 8.52 15.51
N GLN A 240 -8.33 9.03 16.63
CA GLN A 240 -9.15 8.23 17.52
C GLN A 240 -10.53 7.97 16.91
N ASP A 241 -11.10 8.96 16.24
CA ASP A 241 -12.46 8.90 15.67
C ASP A 241 -12.51 8.15 14.34
N VAL A 242 -11.56 8.40 13.42
CA VAL A 242 -11.65 7.92 12.03
C VAL A 242 -10.81 6.70 11.73
N TRP A 243 -9.65 6.52 12.37
CA TRP A 243 -8.77 5.38 12.09
C TRP A 243 -9.25 4.16 12.88
N VAL A 244 -10.29 3.53 12.35
CA VAL A 244 -10.99 2.42 12.98
C VAL A 244 -10.17 1.14 12.85
N LEU A 245 -9.75 0.59 13.99
CA LEU A 245 -9.18 -0.75 14.06
C LEU A 245 -10.27 -1.81 14.15
N GLN A 246 -9.98 -2.94 13.54
CA GLN A 246 -10.80 -4.15 13.54
C GLN A 246 -10.04 -5.33 14.14
N ASP A 247 -10.75 -6.40 14.50
CA ASP A 247 -10.22 -7.59 15.18
C ASP A 247 -8.95 -8.15 14.53
N ILE A 248 -8.86 -8.17 13.20
CA ILE A 248 -7.65 -8.64 12.48
C ILE A 248 -6.38 -7.87 12.87
N HIS A 249 -6.46 -6.56 13.08
CA HIS A 249 -5.29 -5.75 13.45
C HIS A 249 -4.78 -6.16 14.84
N TYR A 250 -5.71 -6.43 15.77
CA TYR A 250 -5.36 -6.87 17.10
C TYR A 250 -4.81 -8.31 17.12
N ILE A 251 -5.46 -9.22 16.39
CA ILE A 251 -5.07 -10.62 16.29
C ILE A 251 -3.65 -10.74 15.71
N THR A 252 -3.39 -10.08 14.59
CA THR A 252 -2.08 -10.15 13.89
C THR A 252 -0.97 -9.51 14.71
N THR A 253 -1.23 -8.40 15.42
CA THR A 253 -0.25 -7.83 16.36
C THR A 253 0.02 -8.75 17.55
N LEU A 254 -0.98 -9.42 18.13
CA LEU A 254 -0.74 -10.38 19.22
C LEU A 254 0.09 -11.58 18.75
N LEU A 255 -0.18 -12.06 17.53
CA LEU A 255 0.55 -13.16 16.91
C LEU A 255 1.91 -12.75 16.34
N HIS A 256 2.31 -11.49 16.51
CA HIS A 256 3.68 -11.06 16.29
C HIS A 256 4.50 -11.20 17.59
N PRO A 257 5.58 -12.01 17.63
CA PRO A 257 6.32 -12.28 18.87
C PRO A 257 6.86 -11.03 19.57
N SER A 258 7.31 -10.03 18.82
CA SER A 258 7.81 -8.76 19.39
C SER A 258 6.69 -7.86 19.92
N PHE A 259 5.44 -8.09 19.53
CA PHE A 259 4.29 -7.24 19.90
C PHE A 259 3.23 -7.99 20.74
N LYS A 260 3.44 -9.25 21.09
CA LYS A 260 2.49 -9.99 21.93
C LYS A 260 2.33 -9.43 23.35
N ASN A 261 3.34 -8.67 23.81
CA ASN A 261 3.35 -7.91 25.05
C ASN A 261 3.18 -6.40 24.81
N PHE A 262 2.66 -6.01 23.63
CA PHE A 262 2.40 -4.61 23.35
C PHE A 262 1.57 -4.04 24.49
N ASP A 263 1.99 -2.89 25.02
CA ASP A 263 1.59 -2.33 26.31
C ASP A 263 0.17 -1.74 26.21
N VAL A 264 -0.78 -2.64 25.97
CA VAL A 264 -2.17 -2.32 25.83
C VAL A 264 -2.80 -2.45 27.22
N ASN A 265 -3.66 -1.51 27.58
CA ASN A 265 -4.49 -1.58 28.80
C ASN A 265 -4.92 -3.04 29.06
N PRO A 266 -4.72 -3.60 30.27
CA PRO A 266 -4.97 -5.01 30.56
C PRO A 266 -6.33 -5.54 30.06
N ASN A 267 -7.38 -4.71 30.15
CA ASN A 267 -8.73 -5.06 29.66
C ASN A 267 -8.77 -5.36 28.15
N LEU A 268 -7.94 -4.67 27.37
CA LEU A 268 -7.87 -4.87 25.94
C LEU A 268 -6.99 -6.09 25.61
N GLN A 269 -5.93 -6.39 26.37
CA GLN A 269 -5.16 -7.62 26.17
C GLN A 269 -6.03 -8.88 26.33
N ASP A 270 -6.85 -8.96 27.37
CA ASP A 270 -7.81 -10.05 27.57
C ASP A 270 -8.82 -10.16 26.42
N LYS A 271 -9.30 -9.01 25.93
CA LYS A 271 -10.17 -8.96 24.75
C LYS A 271 -9.48 -9.53 23.52
N VAL A 272 -8.23 -9.16 23.24
CA VAL A 272 -7.48 -9.65 22.07
C VAL A 272 -7.20 -11.15 22.18
N ILE A 273 -6.84 -11.64 23.37
CA ILE A 273 -6.67 -13.08 23.63
C ILE A 273 -7.99 -13.82 23.31
N ASN A 274 -9.13 -13.29 23.74
CA ASN A 274 -10.43 -13.90 23.44
C ASN A 274 -10.77 -13.89 21.94
N LEU A 275 -10.34 -12.88 21.18
CA LEU A 275 -10.47 -12.88 19.72
C LEU A 275 -9.69 -14.04 19.09
N VAL A 276 -8.45 -14.27 19.51
CA VAL A 276 -7.65 -15.40 19.02
C VAL A 276 -8.26 -16.74 19.42
N LYS A 277 -8.76 -16.87 20.66
CA LYS A 277 -9.48 -18.07 21.12
C LYS A 277 -10.68 -18.39 20.23
N ASN A 278 -11.45 -17.38 19.81
CA ASN A 278 -12.56 -17.58 18.89
C ASN A 278 -12.09 -18.07 17.50
N GLU A 279 -10.98 -17.53 16.99
CA GLU A 279 -10.40 -17.99 15.72
C GLU A 279 -9.85 -19.41 15.77
N ILE A 280 -9.33 -19.83 16.92
CA ILE A 280 -8.93 -21.22 17.19
C ILE A 280 -10.15 -22.13 17.14
N ILE A 281 -11.24 -21.78 17.84
CA ILE A 281 -12.47 -22.59 17.86
C ILE A 281 -13.05 -22.75 16.45
N LYS A 282 -13.10 -21.67 15.66
CA LYS A 282 -13.60 -21.70 14.27
C LYS A 282 -12.84 -22.68 13.37
N ARG A 283 -11.56 -22.94 13.67
CA ARG A 283 -10.68 -23.81 12.89
C ARG A 283 -10.63 -25.24 13.41
N GLN A 284 -11.29 -25.54 14.52
CA GLN A 284 -11.40 -26.91 14.98
C GLN A 284 -12.31 -27.72 14.06
N PRO A 285 -11.96 -28.98 13.74
CA PRO A 285 -12.87 -29.85 13.00
C PRO A 285 -14.15 -30.02 13.82
N SER A 286 -15.30 -29.89 13.17
CA SER A 286 -16.58 -30.26 13.78
C SER A 286 -16.53 -31.74 14.14
N THR A 287 -16.33 -32.04 15.43
CA THR A 287 -16.30 -33.44 15.90
C THR A 287 -17.63 -34.09 15.60
N SER A 288 -17.64 -35.01 14.64
CA SER A 288 -18.81 -35.85 14.37
C SER A 288 -19.03 -36.78 15.57
N VAL A 289 -20.28 -37.18 15.82
CA VAL A 289 -20.60 -38.18 16.86
C VAL A 289 -19.81 -39.48 16.63
N LEU A 290 -19.51 -39.80 15.37
CA LEU A 290 -18.70 -40.96 14.97
C LEU A 290 -17.25 -40.88 15.42
N SER A 291 -16.61 -39.70 15.47
CA SER A 291 -15.21 -39.60 15.94
C SER A 291 -15.10 -40.02 17.41
N LYS A 292 -16.13 -39.73 18.22
CA LYS A 292 -16.24 -40.17 19.62
C LYS A 292 -16.42 -41.68 19.77
N CYS A 293 -16.85 -42.38 18.72
CA CYS A 293 -17.01 -43.85 18.72
C CYS A 293 -15.70 -44.59 18.40
N PHE A 294 -14.72 -43.92 17.78
CA PHE A 294 -13.43 -44.51 17.41
C PHE A 294 -12.32 -44.23 18.43
N ASP A 295 -12.58 -43.41 19.44
CA ASP A 295 -11.70 -43.23 20.59
C ASP A 295 -11.70 -44.50 21.45
N LEU A 296 -10.93 -45.51 21.02
CA LEU A 296 -10.60 -46.68 21.82
C LEU A 296 -9.93 -46.22 23.13
N PRO A 297 -10.22 -46.87 24.27
CA PRO A 297 -9.60 -46.51 25.53
C PRO A 297 -8.11 -46.89 25.51
N LYS A 298 -7.27 -45.99 25.01
CA LYS A 298 -5.83 -46.04 25.25
C LYS A 298 -5.59 -45.48 26.64
N ASN A 299 -5.16 -46.37 27.52
CA ASN A 299 -4.94 -46.15 28.94
C ASN A 299 -3.69 -45.29 29.25
N ASP A 300 -3.26 -44.44 28.32
CA ASP A 300 -2.11 -43.55 28.52
C ASP A 300 -2.53 -42.09 28.42
N LEU A 301 -2.52 -41.45 29.59
CA LEU A 301 -2.40 -40.02 29.83
C LEU A 301 -3.61 -39.14 29.46
N LYS A 302 -4.17 -38.53 30.51
CA LYS A 302 -5.00 -37.32 30.45
C LYS A 302 -4.31 -36.24 29.61
N LEU A 303 -4.54 -36.18 28.31
CA LEU A 303 -4.37 -34.95 27.55
C LEU A 303 -5.68 -34.18 27.69
N SER A 304 -5.68 -33.25 28.64
CA SER A 304 -6.59 -32.11 28.64
C SER A 304 -6.53 -31.50 27.23
N LEU A 305 -7.53 -31.77 26.39
CA LEU A 305 -7.76 -31.10 25.10
C LEU A 305 -8.16 -29.65 25.36
N ASN A 306 -7.28 -28.87 25.99
CA ASN A 306 -7.44 -27.44 26.06
C ASN A 306 -7.25 -26.94 24.62
N PRO A 307 -8.31 -26.47 23.92
CA PRO A 307 -8.19 -25.99 22.55
C PRO A 307 -7.20 -24.82 22.45
N TYR A 308 -6.92 -24.16 23.57
CA TYR A 308 -6.06 -22.98 23.67
C TYR A 308 -4.62 -23.31 24.09
N GLN A 309 -4.23 -24.58 24.21
CA GLN A 309 -2.88 -24.96 24.63
C GLN A 309 -1.79 -24.31 23.77
N GLU A 310 -1.97 -24.28 22.44
CA GLU A 310 -1.03 -23.59 21.52
C GLU A 310 -0.87 -22.11 21.89
N LEU A 311 -1.98 -21.42 22.18
CA LEU A 311 -1.99 -20.01 22.54
C LEU A 311 -1.31 -19.78 23.89
N ASP A 312 -1.63 -20.59 24.90
CA ASP A 312 -1.03 -20.49 26.23
C ASP A 312 0.49 -20.70 26.15
N GLU A 313 0.95 -21.69 25.38
CA GLU A 313 2.37 -21.94 25.15
C GLU A 313 3.07 -20.80 24.37
N TYR A 314 2.41 -20.26 23.34
CA TYR A 314 2.92 -19.12 22.58
C TYR A 314 3.04 -17.85 23.44
N MET A 315 2.03 -17.55 24.27
CA MET A 315 2.05 -16.38 25.15
C MET A 315 3.19 -16.45 26.17
N ASN A 316 3.56 -17.64 26.62
CA ASN A 316 4.70 -17.87 27.52
C ASN A 316 6.07 -17.93 26.81
N LEU A 317 6.12 -17.90 25.47
CA LEU A 317 7.35 -18.04 24.72
C LEU A 317 8.20 -16.76 24.76
N ASN A 318 9.37 -16.76 25.39
CA ASN A 318 10.26 -15.60 25.37
C ASN A 318 11.12 -15.62 24.10
N VAL A 319 10.68 -14.91 23.06
CA VAL A 319 11.46 -14.68 21.82
C VAL A 319 11.58 -13.18 21.59
N GLN A 320 12.81 -12.74 21.37
CA GLN A 320 13.08 -11.41 20.86
C GLN A 320 13.38 -11.56 19.37
N ILE A 321 12.51 -10.98 18.54
CA ILE A 321 12.66 -10.93 17.08
C ILE A 321 12.88 -9.46 16.73
N ASN A 322 13.94 -9.16 15.98
CA ASN A 322 14.25 -7.83 15.50
C ASN A 322 13.32 -7.44 14.34
N GLU A 323 13.21 -6.15 14.05
CA GLU A 323 12.39 -5.63 12.95
C GLU A 323 12.83 -6.13 11.56
N VAL A 324 14.12 -6.50 11.43
CA VAL A 324 14.71 -7.05 10.19
C VAL A 324 14.37 -8.53 10.00
N ASP A 325 13.96 -9.22 11.06
CA ASP A 325 13.70 -10.64 11.02
C ASP A 325 12.36 -10.93 10.34
N ASP A 326 12.35 -11.96 9.51
CA ASP A 326 11.16 -12.35 8.76
C ASP A 326 10.16 -13.08 9.67
N ILE A 327 9.07 -12.38 10.02
CA ILE A 327 7.97 -12.94 10.82
C ILE A 327 7.39 -14.23 10.21
N LEU A 328 7.36 -14.32 8.89
CA LEU A 328 6.88 -15.51 8.19
C LEU A 328 7.85 -16.67 8.36
N LEU A 329 9.16 -16.40 8.38
CA LEU A 329 10.16 -17.43 8.69
C LEU A 329 9.99 -17.95 10.12
N PHE A 330 9.76 -17.07 11.10
CA PHE A 330 9.46 -17.49 12.47
C PHE A 330 8.29 -18.49 12.50
N TRP A 331 7.15 -18.11 11.92
CA TRP A 331 5.97 -18.98 11.93
C TRP A 331 6.20 -20.28 11.15
N LEU A 332 6.97 -20.26 10.07
CA LEU A 332 7.33 -21.46 9.33
C LEU A 332 8.13 -22.44 10.20
N THR A 333 9.05 -21.95 11.04
CA THR A 333 9.82 -22.79 11.98
C THR A 333 8.95 -23.32 13.13
N GLN A 334 7.93 -22.57 13.55
CA GLN A 334 7.03 -22.95 14.65
C GLN A 334 5.81 -23.76 14.20
N LYS A 335 5.62 -23.98 12.90
CA LYS A 335 4.45 -24.67 12.31
C LYS A 335 4.14 -26.02 12.97
N SER A 336 5.16 -26.81 13.30
CA SER A 336 4.97 -28.12 13.95
C SER A 336 4.48 -28.01 15.39
N LYS A 337 4.85 -26.94 16.09
CA LYS A 337 4.49 -26.68 17.49
C LYS A 337 3.15 -25.98 17.62
N PHE A 338 2.85 -25.04 16.72
CA PHE A 338 1.65 -24.22 16.75
C PHE A 338 0.89 -24.29 15.40
N PRO A 339 0.38 -25.47 14.99
CA PRO A 339 -0.25 -25.65 13.69
C PRO A 339 -1.53 -24.82 13.50
N THR A 340 -2.33 -24.65 14.57
CA THR A 340 -3.56 -23.85 14.52
C THR A 340 -3.24 -22.37 14.43
N LEU A 341 -2.35 -21.85 15.27
CA LEU A 341 -1.92 -20.45 15.20
C LEU A 341 -1.24 -20.12 13.87
N PHE A 342 -0.40 -21.02 13.36
CA PHE A 342 0.22 -20.91 12.04
C PHE A 342 -0.82 -20.71 10.94
N SER A 343 -1.93 -21.45 10.99
CA SER A 343 -3.01 -21.30 10.00
C SER A 343 -3.71 -19.93 10.08
N ILE A 344 -3.91 -19.39 11.29
CA ILE A 344 -4.46 -18.05 11.49
C ILE A 344 -3.53 -17.00 10.89
N VAL A 345 -2.23 -17.08 11.20
CA VAL A 345 -1.21 -16.16 10.67
C VAL A 345 -1.19 -16.21 9.15
N ARG A 346 -1.13 -17.39 8.54
CA ARG A 346 -1.13 -17.55 7.08
C ARG A 346 -2.33 -16.84 6.44
N ASP A 347 -3.51 -16.95 7.03
CA ASP A 347 -4.71 -16.35 6.45
C ASP A 347 -4.76 -14.83 6.66
N TYR A 348 -4.29 -14.34 7.81
CA TYR A 348 -4.47 -12.93 8.23
C TYR A 348 -3.31 -12.04 7.80
N ASP A 349 -2.06 -12.50 7.89
CA ASP A 349 -0.88 -11.72 7.49
C ASP A 349 -0.78 -11.52 5.97
N ALA A 350 -1.55 -12.28 5.19
CA ALA A 350 -1.72 -12.04 3.77
C ALA A 350 -2.55 -10.78 3.45
N VAL A 351 -3.31 -10.26 4.41
CA VAL A 351 -4.14 -9.07 4.22
C VAL A 351 -3.22 -7.84 4.23
N PRO A 352 -3.21 -7.00 3.18
CA PRO A 352 -2.39 -5.79 3.21
C PRO A 352 -3.04 -4.71 4.08
N ALA A 353 -2.21 -3.90 4.74
CA ALA A 353 -2.69 -2.74 5.51
C ALA A 353 -3.22 -1.60 4.64
N SER A 354 -2.90 -1.60 3.34
CA SER A 354 -3.23 -0.56 2.38
C SER A 354 -3.65 -1.10 1.01
N ASN A 355 -4.35 -0.27 0.25
CA ASN A 355 -4.70 -0.52 -1.16
C ASN A 355 -3.63 0.00 -2.15
N THR A 356 -2.42 0.33 -1.67
CA THR A 356 -1.35 0.98 -2.46
C THR A 356 -0.91 0.18 -3.68
N THR A 357 -1.00 -1.15 -3.64
CA THR A 357 -0.73 -2.01 -4.82
C THR A 357 -1.58 -1.60 -6.02
N VAL A 358 -2.87 -1.31 -5.79
CA VAL A 358 -3.81 -0.88 -6.84
C VAL A 358 -3.52 0.56 -7.27
N GLU A 359 -3.11 1.43 -6.36
CA GLU A 359 -2.76 2.82 -6.71
C GLU A 359 -1.46 2.93 -7.51
N ARG A 360 -0.47 2.10 -7.20
CA ARG A 360 0.74 1.95 -8.02
C ARG A 360 0.38 1.44 -9.41
N LEU A 361 -0.53 0.45 -9.50
CA LEU A 361 -1.05 -0.02 -10.79
C LEU A 361 -1.73 1.12 -11.57
N PHE A 362 -2.56 1.95 -10.95
CA PHE A 362 -3.18 3.09 -11.62
C PHE A 362 -2.14 4.10 -12.13
N SER A 363 -1.12 4.38 -11.31
CA SER A 363 -0.04 5.30 -11.67
C SER A 363 0.74 4.79 -12.88
N SER A 364 1.13 3.51 -12.88
CA SER A 364 1.84 2.87 -14.00
C SER A 364 0.97 2.71 -15.25
N SER A 365 -0.34 2.54 -15.09
CA SER A 365 -1.29 2.34 -16.20
C SER A 365 -1.78 3.65 -16.82
N LYS A 366 -1.51 4.80 -16.18
CA LYS A 366 -2.02 6.11 -16.61
C LYS A 366 -1.72 6.37 -18.08
N TYR A 367 -0.51 6.10 -18.54
CA TYR A 367 -0.09 6.30 -19.93
C TYR A 367 -0.71 5.30 -20.91
N THR A 368 -0.74 4.02 -20.55
CA THR A 368 -1.24 2.95 -21.43
C THR A 368 -2.76 3.01 -21.64
N VAL A 369 -3.51 3.53 -20.67
CA VAL A 369 -4.98 3.52 -20.67
C VAL A 369 -5.59 4.89 -20.98
N SER A 370 -4.87 5.99 -20.77
CA SER A 370 -5.34 7.33 -21.19
C SER A 370 -5.08 7.63 -22.66
N ASP A 371 -4.13 6.93 -23.29
CA ASP A 371 -3.83 7.09 -24.70
C ASP A 371 -4.85 6.33 -25.56
N LYS A 372 -5.74 7.06 -26.23
CA LYS A 372 -6.82 6.51 -27.08
C LYS A 372 -6.30 5.60 -28.20
N LEU A 373 -5.02 5.72 -28.56
CA LEU A 373 -4.37 4.88 -29.58
C LEU A 373 -4.05 3.47 -29.06
N LEU A 374 -3.73 3.30 -27.78
CA LEU A 374 -3.32 2.01 -27.19
C LEU A 374 -4.50 1.14 -26.73
N LEU A 375 -5.64 1.76 -26.38
CA LEU A 375 -6.86 1.07 -25.97
C LEU A 375 -7.44 0.12 -27.04
N LYS A 376 -7.17 0.37 -28.33
CA LYS A 376 -7.63 -0.49 -29.43
C LYS A 376 -6.93 -1.86 -29.48
N THR A 377 -5.80 -2.01 -28.80
CA THR A 377 -4.93 -3.20 -28.88
C THR A 377 -5.09 -4.17 -27.71
N PHE A 378 -5.81 -3.81 -26.64
CA PHE A 378 -5.95 -4.63 -25.42
C PHE A 378 -7.30 -5.35 -25.31
N ASP A 379 -7.87 -5.79 -26.44
CA ASP A 379 -8.98 -6.73 -26.39
C ASP A 379 -8.42 -8.15 -26.12
N LYS A 380 -8.87 -8.80 -25.04
CA LYS A 380 -8.42 -10.14 -24.57
C LYS A 380 -8.40 -11.19 -25.70
N LYS A 381 -9.21 -11.01 -26.74
CA LYS A 381 -9.22 -11.88 -27.94
C LYS A 381 -7.89 -11.88 -28.72
N SER A 382 -7.23 -10.73 -28.84
CA SER A 382 -6.02 -10.59 -29.67
C SER A 382 -4.78 -11.29 -29.09
N VAL A 383 -4.64 -11.31 -27.76
CA VAL A 383 -3.49 -11.93 -27.08
C VAL A 383 -3.62 -13.46 -27.03
N ILE A 384 -4.84 -13.98 -26.93
CA ILE A 384 -5.11 -15.43 -27.00
C ILE A 384 -4.95 -15.94 -28.45
N GLU A 385 -5.33 -15.15 -29.46
CA GLU A 385 -5.12 -15.51 -30.86
C GLU A 385 -3.65 -15.44 -31.29
N ALA A 386 -2.86 -14.50 -30.76
CA ALA A 386 -1.42 -14.40 -31.02
C ALA A 386 -0.64 -15.59 -30.43
N THR A 387 -1.01 -16.05 -29.24
CA THR A 387 -0.38 -17.23 -28.60
C THR A 387 -0.87 -18.56 -29.22
N ALA A 388 -2.12 -18.62 -29.71
CA ALA A 388 -2.63 -19.79 -30.42
C ALA A 388 -2.05 -19.97 -31.84
N THR A 389 -1.69 -18.87 -32.53
CA THR A 389 -1.08 -18.93 -33.87
C THR A 389 0.40 -19.30 -33.83
N ASP A 390 1.14 -18.92 -32.78
CA ASP A 390 2.53 -19.37 -32.59
C ASP A 390 2.63 -20.85 -32.21
N THR A 391 1.62 -21.38 -31.51
CA THR A 391 1.59 -22.80 -31.13
C THR A 391 1.23 -23.70 -32.33
N LYS A 392 0.48 -23.19 -33.32
CA LYS A 392 0.17 -23.90 -34.57
C LYS A 392 1.29 -23.86 -35.63
N ARG A 393 2.26 -22.94 -35.52
CA ARG A 393 3.45 -22.91 -36.40
C ARG A 393 4.58 -23.85 -35.96
N LYS A 394 4.48 -24.49 -34.78
CA LYS A 394 5.50 -25.41 -34.24
C LYS A 394 5.14 -26.90 -34.29
N ILE A 395 4.05 -27.28 -34.94
CA ILE A 395 3.67 -28.68 -35.13
C ILE A 395 3.33 -28.93 -36.60
N THR A 396 4.35 -29.11 -37.43
CA THR A 396 4.27 -29.91 -38.66
C THR A 396 5.65 -30.52 -38.97
N ASP A 397 5.72 -31.81 -38.67
CA ASP A 397 6.52 -32.90 -39.23
C ASP A 397 8.07 -32.93 -39.13
N PRO A 398 8.64 -33.88 -38.34
CA PRO A 398 10.03 -34.27 -38.36
C PRO A 398 10.23 -35.58 -39.15
N ASP A 399 10.71 -35.52 -40.40
CA ASP A 399 11.61 -36.54 -40.99
C ASP A 399 11.82 -36.33 -42.51
N LYS A 400 13.03 -35.93 -42.91
CA LYS A 400 13.86 -36.58 -43.96
C LYS A 400 15.14 -35.80 -44.28
N LYS A 401 16.23 -36.29 -43.69
CA LYS A 401 17.55 -36.63 -44.25
C LYS A 401 18.22 -35.75 -45.32
N SER A 402 19.48 -35.44 -44.97
CA SER A 402 20.74 -35.57 -45.73
C SER A 402 21.31 -34.33 -46.44
N THR A 403 22.52 -33.94 -45.97
CA THR A 403 23.75 -33.59 -46.72
C THR A 403 23.55 -33.12 -48.16
N ASP A 404 24.07 -31.97 -48.60
CA ASP A 404 25.49 -31.62 -48.62
C ASP A 404 25.69 -30.20 -49.19
N MET A 405 26.92 -29.70 -49.05
CA MET A 405 27.52 -28.46 -49.58
C MET A 405 26.93 -27.84 -50.86
N SER A 406 26.85 -26.50 -50.91
CA SER A 406 27.72 -25.68 -51.79
C SER A 406 27.40 -24.17 -51.76
N LEU A 407 28.36 -23.43 -52.29
CA LEU A 407 28.71 -22.02 -52.16
C LEU A 407 27.73 -20.95 -52.69
N GLN A 408 27.98 -19.73 -52.17
CA GLN A 408 27.96 -18.42 -52.84
C GLN A 408 26.61 -17.72 -53.11
N ASN A 409 26.30 -16.66 -52.36
CA ASN A 409 26.83 -15.32 -52.72
C ASN A 409 26.55 -14.21 -51.70
N GLN A 410 27.63 -13.47 -51.44
CA GLN A 410 27.77 -12.18 -50.76
C GLN A 410 26.65 -11.15 -51.01
N LYS A 411 26.26 -10.43 -49.95
CA LYS A 411 26.53 -8.98 -49.84
C LYS A 411 26.23 -8.41 -48.44
N GLN A 412 27.32 -8.05 -47.76
CA GLN A 412 27.55 -6.92 -46.83
C GLN A 412 26.49 -6.56 -45.78
N PHE A 413 26.72 -7.08 -44.58
CA PHE A 413 26.59 -6.34 -43.33
C PHE A 413 27.67 -5.23 -43.27
N ARG A 414 27.28 -4.00 -42.89
CA ARG A 414 28.16 -3.08 -42.19
C ARG A 414 27.66 -2.92 -40.76
N THR A 415 28.49 -3.42 -39.86
CA THR A 415 28.44 -3.30 -38.42
C THR A 415 28.87 -1.89 -37.98
N SER A 416 28.27 -1.37 -36.92
CA SER A 416 29.00 -0.55 -35.94
C SER A 416 28.56 -0.95 -34.54
N THR A 417 29.35 -1.85 -33.99
CA THR A 417 29.39 -2.29 -32.60
C THR A 417 29.76 -1.11 -31.70
N THR A 418 29.09 -0.95 -30.56
CA THR A 418 29.78 -0.55 -29.32
C THR A 418 29.11 -1.24 -28.14
N ALA A 419 29.74 -2.33 -27.70
CA ALA A 419 29.50 -2.94 -26.41
C ALA A 419 30.13 -2.07 -25.31
N LYS A 420 29.40 -1.78 -24.24
CA LYS A 420 29.98 -1.42 -22.94
C LYS A 420 29.37 -2.28 -21.84
N LYS A 421 30.29 -2.83 -21.05
CA LYS A 421 30.16 -3.78 -19.95
C LYS A 421 29.07 -3.42 -18.94
N LEU A 422 28.27 -4.44 -18.57
CA LEU A 422 27.56 -4.52 -17.30
C LEU A 422 28.57 -4.49 -16.15
N LYS A 423 28.52 -3.43 -15.33
CA LYS A 423 28.89 -3.51 -13.91
C LYS A 423 27.60 -3.71 -13.12
N LYS A 424 27.70 -4.64 -12.18
CA LYS A 424 26.67 -5.02 -11.23
C LYS A 424 26.87 -4.13 -10.01
N ASP A 425 25.98 -3.17 -9.81
CA ASP A 425 25.86 -2.42 -8.56
C ASP A 425 24.43 -2.68 -8.04
N GLU A 426 24.38 -3.21 -6.82
CA GLU A 426 23.17 -3.39 -6.02
C GLU A 426 22.83 -2.04 -5.39
N GLU A 427 21.83 -1.35 -5.90
CA GLU A 427 21.16 -0.24 -5.20
C GLU A 427 19.65 -0.36 -5.41
N ASP A 428 18.91 -0.17 -4.32
CA ASP A 428 17.46 -0.21 -4.26
C ASP A 428 16.84 0.91 -5.12
N ASP A 429 16.30 0.54 -6.28
CA ASP A 429 15.56 1.45 -7.16
C ASP A 429 14.19 1.83 -6.54
N ILE A 430 14.18 2.92 -5.77
CA ILE A 430 12.99 3.76 -5.61
C ILE A 430 12.77 4.47 -6.96
N VAL A 431 11.90 3.90 -7.79
CA VAL A 431 11.60 4.50 -9.10
C VAL A 431 10.72 5.74 -8.91
N ILE A 432 11.37 6.90 -8.99
CA ILE A 432 10.73 8.21 -9.14
C ILE A 432 10.33 8.36 -10.62
N TRP A 433 9.04 8.39 -10.91
CA TRP A 433 8.52 8.68 -12.25
C TRP A 433 8.17 10.18 -12.35
N ASP A 434 8.96 10.92 -13.11
CA ASP A 434 8.69 12.30 -13.57
C ASP A 434 7.77 12.24 -14.81
N ASP A 435 6.75 13.11 -14.85
CA ASP A 435 5.93 13.39 -16.02
C ASP A 435 6.67 14.45 -16.87
N ASP A 436 7.31 14.09 -17.98
CA ASP A 436 7.71 15.01 -19.05
C ASP A 436 8.07 14.25 -20.35
N VAL A 437 7.14 14.21 -21.31
CA VAL A 437 7.49 14.13 -22.75
C VAL A 437 6.68 15.20 -23.46
N GLN A 438 7.38 16.21 -23.97
CA GLN A 438 6.85 17.29 -24.77
C GLN A 438 6.55 16.82 -26.20
N ASP A 439 5.36 17.15 -26.69
CA ASP A 439 5.09 17.27 -28.12
C ASP A 439 5.90 18.46 -28.68
N LYS A 440 6.80 18.17 -29.62
CA LYS A 440 7.32 19.16 -30.55
C LYS A 440 6.43 19.10 -31.79
N GLU A 441 5.47 20.00 -31.90
CA GLU A 441 4.88 20.32 -33.20
C GLU A 441 5.80 21.31 -33.93
N ASN A 442 6.09 20.95 -35.18
CA ASN A 442 6.78 21.77 -36.16
C ASN A 442 5.83 22.88 -36.64
N ASP A 443 6.21 24.14 -36.44
CA ASP A 443 5.66 25.23 -37.25
C ASP A 443 6.55 25.41 -38.50
N GLU A 444 6.10 24.84 -39.61
CA GLU A 444 6.38 25.36 -40.95
C GLU A 444 5.38 26.49 -41.24
N PHE A 445 5.86 27.73 -41.34
CA PHE A 445 5.61 28.66 -42.45
C PHE A 445 6.50 29.91 -42.35
#